data_AF-A0A7U9RXB6-F1
#
_entry.id   AF-A0A7U9RXB6-F1
#
_cell.length_a   1.000
_cell.length_b   1.000
_cell.length_c   1.000
_cell.angle_alpha   90.00
_cell.angle_beta   90.00
_cell.angle_gamma   90.00
#
_symmetry.space_group_name_H-M   'P 1'
#
loop_
_entity.id
_entity.type
_entity.pdbx_description
1 polymer ?
#
loop_
_entity_poly.entity_id
_entity_poly.type
_entity_poly.pdbx_seq_one_letter_code
_entity_poly.pdbx_strand_id
1 'polypeptide(L)' 'MIKIFKNMIPYWRTISVIVLLLMVQAFCDLALPQYTSDIIDVGIINGGVSHILPQKIRAEEFESAKLFMSEEEKKSV' A
#
# COMPACT_ATOMS: atom_id res chain seq x y z
N MET A 1 39.63 0.73 -18.55
CA MET A 1 38.35 1.12 -17.90
C MET A 1 38.42 2.40 -17.08
N ILE A 2 39.48 2.67 -16.31
CA ILE A 2 39.60 3.89 -15.46
C ILE A 2 39.45 5.23 -16.23
N LYS A 3 39.81 5.27 -17.52
CA LYS A 3 39.65 6.47 -18.36
C LYS A 3 38.18 6.87 -18.62
N ILE A 4 37.25 5.91 -18.65
CA ILE A 4 35.82 6.19 -18.86
C ILE A 4 35.24 6.86 -17.62
N PHE A 5 35.53 6.31 -16.44
CA PHE A 5 35.13 6.92 -15.17
C PHE A 5 35.75 8.31 -14.98
N LYS A 6 37.00 8.52 -15.40
CA LYS A 6 37.66 9.84 -15.34
C LYS A 6 36.93 10.92 -16.18
N ASN A 7 36.33 10.55 -17.31
CA ASN A 7 35.53 11.47 -18.14
C ASN A 7 34.08 11.63 -17.67
N MET A 8 33.56 10.70 -16.86
CA MET A 8 32.21 10.80 -16.27
C MET A 8 32.17 11.60 -14.96
N ILE A 9 33.28 11.63 -14.20
CA ILE A 9 33.42 12.42 -12.96
C ILE A 9 32.97 13.88 -13.08
N PRO A 10 33.31 14.67 -14.13
CA PRO A 10 32.85 16.05 -14.23
C PRO A 10 31.32 16.19 -14.38
N TYR A 11 30.64 15.15 -14.87
CA TYR A 11 29.19 15.12 -15.06
C TYR A 11 28.45 14.41 -13.91
N TRP A 12 29.11 14.20 -12.77
CA TRP A 12 28.55 13.43 -11.66
C TRP A 12 27.22 13.96 -11.12
N ARG A 13 26.98 15.28 -11.21
CA ARG A 13 25.67 15.89 -10.88
C ARG A 13 24.55 15.39 -11.80
N THR A 14 24.79 15.36 -13.11
CA THR A 14 23.82 14.87 -14.10
C THR A 14 23.58 13.38 -13.91
N ILE A 15 24.64 12.60 -13.66
CA ILE A 15 24.52 11.15 -13.38
C ILE A 15 23.68 10.91 -12.13
N SER A 16 23.90 11.68 -11.06
CA SER A 16 23.10 11.56 -9.84
C SER A 16 21.62 11.86 -10.08
N VAL A 17 21.30 12.89 -10.87
CA VAL A 17 19.90 13.20 -11.25
C VAL A 17 19.28 12.06 -12.04
N ILE A 18 20.01 11.48 -13.01
CA ILE A 18 19.53 10.33 -13.79
C ILE A 18 19.25 9.14 -12.87
N VAL A 19 20.16 8.82 -11.94
CA VAL A 19 19.97 7.73 -10.98
C VAL A 19 18.74 7.95 -10.11
N LEU A 20 18.49 9.18 -9.68
CA LEU A 20 17.32 9.54 -8.88
C LEU A 20 16.02 9.37 -9.68
N LEU A 21 16.02 9.83 -10.94
CA LEU A 21 14.91 9.61 -11.88
C LEU A 21 14.64 8.13 -12.12
N LEU A 22 15.68 7.30 -12.27
CA LEU A 22 15.54 5.86 -12.43
C LEU A 22 14.97 5.18 -11.19
N MET A 23 15.32 5.66 -9.98
CA MET A 23 14.70 5.17 -8.75
C MET A 23 13.21 5.47 -8.72
N VAL A 24 12.81 6.71 -9.04
CA VAL A 24 11.38 7.08 -9.14
C VAL A 24 10.67 6.20 -10.17
N GLN A 25 11.28 5.98 -11.33
CA GLN A 25 10.73 5.10 -12.35
C GLN A 25 10.50 3.68 -11.82
N ALA A 26 11.50 3.08 -11.16
CA ALA A 26 11.37 1.76 -10.58
C ALA A 26 10.27 1.67 -9.52
N PHE A 27 10.09 2.73 -8.71
CA PHE A 27 8.97 2.82 -7.76
C PHE A 27 7.62 2.88 -8.48
N CYS A 28 7.50 3.67 -9.56
CA CYS A 28 6.28 3.74 -10.36
C CYS A 28 5.95 2.39 -11.01
N ASP A 29 6.95 1.70 -11.56
CA ASP A 29 6.78 0.40 -12.21
C ASP A 29 6.36 -0.68 -11.21
N LEU A 30 6.87 -0.64 -9.97
CA LEU A 30 6.46 -1.56 -8.90
C LEU A 30 5.09 -1.22 -8.29
N ALA A 31 4.70 0.06 -8.29
CA ALA A 31 3.41 0.50 -7.79
C ALA A 31 2.24 0.15 -8.72
N LEU A 32 2.48 0.03 -10.03
CA LEU A 32 1.44 -0.36 -11.00
C LEU A 32 0.79 -1.73 -10.68
N PRO A 33 1.57 -2.82 -10.43
CA PRO A 33 1.03 -4.09 -9.94
C PRO A 33 0.30 -3.95 -8.61
N GLN A 34 0.83 -3.16 -7.67
CA GLN A 34 0.24 -2.93 -6.36
C GLN A 34 -1.16 -2.30 -6.49
N TYR A 35 -1.28 -1.21 -7.25
CA TYR A 35 -2.56 -0.55 -7.51
C TYR A 35 -3.55 -1.47 -8.23
N THR A 36 -3.05 -2.32 -9.12
CA THR A 36 -3.89 -3.32 -9.79
C THR A 36 -4.43 -4.37 -8.80
N SER A 37 -3.58 -4.87 -7.89
CA SER A 37 -4.02 -5.78 -6.83
C SER A 37 -5.08 -5.13 -5.95
N ASP A 38 -4.85 -3.88 -5.53
CA ASP A 38 -5.80 -3.16 -4.68
C ASP A 38 -7.15 -2.95 -5.41
N ILE A 39 -7.15 -2.60 -6.71
CA ILE A 39 -8.38 -2.47 -7.50
C ILE A 39 -9.16 -3.79 -7.55
N ILE A 40 -8.47 -4.91 -7.73
CA ILE A 40 -9.12 -6.22 -7.80
C ILE A 40 -9.57 -6.67 -6.42
N ASP A 41 -8.67 -6.70 -5.44
CA ASP A 41 -8.91 -7.25 -4.11
C ASP A 41 -9.88 -6.37 -3.31
N VAL A 42 -9.66 -5.05 -3.28
CA VAL A 42 -10.53 -4.13 -2.55
C VAL A 42 -11.79 -3.80 -3.35
N GLY A 43 -11.65 -3.50 -4.64
CA GLY A 43 -12.75 -3.03 -5.48
C GLY A 43 -13.70 -4.16 -5.88
N ILE A 44 -13.18 -5.17 -6.59
CA ILE A 44 -14.01 -6.22 -7.21
C ILE A 44 -14.31 -7.35 -6.22
N ILE A 45 -13.30 -7.88 -5.54
CA ILE A 45 -13.43 -9.05 -4.66
C ILE A 45 -14.14 -8.68 -3.35
N ASN A 46 -13.71 -7.59 -2.69
CA ASN A 46 -14.32 -7.13 -1.45
C ASN A 46 -15.40 -6.04 -1.62
N GLY A 47 -15.80 -5.72 -2.86
CA GLY A 47 -16.92 -4.80 -3.13
C GLY A 47 -16.73 -3.36 -2.60
N GLY A 48 -15.49 -2.89 -2.46
CA GLY A 48 -15.14 -1.58 -1.91
C GLY A 48 -14.73 -1.59 -0.44
N VAL A 49 -14.66 -2.77 0.19
CA VAL A 49 -14.24 -2.91 1.60
C VAL A 49 -12.74 -3.22 1.65
N SER A 50 -11.91 -2.23 1.98
CA SER A 50 -10.44 -2.40 2.05
C SER A 50 -9.98 -3.14 3.30
N HIS A 51 -10.84 -3.30 4.30
CA HIS A 51 -10.52 -3.96 5.55
C HIS A 51 -11.56 -5.04 5.84
N ILE A 52 -11.08 -6.27 6.05
CA ILE A 52 -11.84 -7.44 6.50
C ILE A 52 -12.75 -7.14 7.72
N LEU A 53 -12.40 -6.12 8.51
CA LEU A 53 -13.22 -5.59 9.59
C LEU A 53 -13.90 -4.28 9.13
N PRO A 54 -15.24 -4.22 9.15
CA PRO A 54 -15.96 -2.99 8.85
C PRO A 54 -15.61 -1.91 9.88
N GLN A 55 -15.14 -0.75 9.43
CA GLN A 55 -14.86 0.40 10.31
C GLN A 55 -16.11 0.94 11.02
N LYS A 56 -17.30 0.69 10.44
CA LYS A 56 -18.59 1.07 11.01
C LYS A 56 -19.61 -0.02 10.69
N ILE A 57 -20.32 -0.47 11.72
CA ILE A 57 -21.46 -1.40 11.61
C ILE A 57 -22.72 -0.71 12.11
N ARG A 58 -23.89 -1.16 11.65
CA ARG A 58 -25.17 -0.64 12.12
C ARG A 58 -25.40 -1.09 13.56
N ALA A 59 -26.09 -0.28 14.36
CA ALA A 59 -26.37 -0.58 15.76
C ALA A 59 -27.12 -1.92 15.93
N GLU A 60 -28.05 -2.21 15.03
CA GLU A 60 -28.81 -3.48 15.01
C GLU A 60 -27.90 -4.70 14.78
N GLU A 61 -26.92 -4.58 13.88
CA GLU A 61 -25.94 -5.64 13.62
C GLU A 61 -24.95 -5.80 14.77
N PHE A 62 -24.58 -4.71 15.44
CA PHE A 62 -23.74 -4.74 16.63
C PHE A 62 -24.44 -5.43 17.82
N GLU A 63 -25.72 -5.13 18.05
CA GLU A 63 -26.51 -5.81 19.07
C GLU A 63 -26.67 -7.31 18.76
N SER A 64 -26.78 -7.66 17.48
CA SER A 64 -26.80 -9.06 17.04
C SER A 64 -25.45 -9.75 17.24
N ALA A 65 -24.33 -9.04 17.03
CA ALA A 65 -22.98 -9.54 17.27
C ALA A 65 -22.69 -9.74 18.77
N LYS A 66 -23.22 -8.87 19.65
CA LYS A 66 -23.10 -9.03 21.11
C LYS A 66 -23.70 -10.34 21.63
N LEU A 67 -24.68 -10.94 20.93
CA LEU A 67 -25.23 -12.24 21.32
C LEU A 67 -24.19 -13.37 21.26
N PHE A 68 -23.13 -13.21 20.46
CA PHE A 68 -22.05 -14.18 20.29
C PHE A 68 -20.79 -13.84 21.10
N MET A 69 -20.77 -12.69 21.78
CA MET A 69 -19.67 -12.26 22.64
C MET A 69 -19.77 -12.87 24.03
N SER A 70 -18.62 -13.18 24.63
CA SER A 70 -18.54 -13.55 26.04
C SER A 70 -18.85 -12.36 26.96
N GLU A 71 -19.23 -12.63 28.21
CA GLU A 71 -19.55 -11.57 29.18
C GLU A 71 -18.35 -10.64 29.48
N GLU A 72 -17.12 -11.13 29.28
CA GLU A 72 -15.89 -10.34 29.42
C GLU A 72 -15.67 -9.40 28.22
N GLU A 73 -16.01 -9.84 27.00
CA GLU A 73 -15.94 -9.02 25.79
C GLU A 73 -17.03 -7.95 25.73
N LYS A 74 -18.24 -8.25 26.24
CA LYS A 74 -19.32 -7.24 26.34
C LYS A 74 -18.97 -6.08 27.28
N LYS A 75 -18.06 -6.30 28.22
CA LYS A 75 -17.64 -5.33 29.24
C LYS A 75 -16.45 -4.49 28.79
N SER A 76 -15.72 -4.94 27.77
CA SER A 76 -14.50 -4.32 27.26
C SER A 76 -14.71 -3.48 25.98
N VAL A 77 -15.95 -3.44 25.46
CA VAL A 77 -16.40 -2.59 24.35
C VAL A 77 -17.31 -1.48 24.87
#